data_AF-A0A5M3N4P7-F1
#
_entry.id   AF-A0A5M3N4P7-F1
#
_cell.length_a   1.000
_cell.length_b   1.000
_cell.length_c   1.000
_cell.angle_alpha   90.00
_cell.angle_beta   90.00
_cell.angle_gamma   90.00
#
_symmetry.space_group_name_H-M   'P 1'
#
loop_
_entity.id
_entity.type
_entity.pdbx_description
1 polymer ?
#
loop_
_entity_poly.entity_id
_entity_poly.type
_entity_poly.pdbx_seq_one_letter_code
_entity_poly.pdbx_strand_id
1 'polypeptide(L)'
;MPADLQAKIFEATPDGRRKVIVATNIAETSLTVDGIHYVVDAGYSKLKVYNPKVGMDALQITPVSQANANQRTGRAGRTGSGFCYRLYTESAFRNEMFPNTIPEIQRTNLANTVLLLKSLGVKNLLEFDFMDPPPQANMINSMYQLWVLGALDNVGDLTPVGRKMSEFPMEPSMAKMLIASVDYRCSAEMLTIVSMLSVPSVFYRPKERMEEADAAREKFNVPESDHLTLLNVFNQWKSHNYRDDWATRHFLHPKLLRKAREVRAQLEDIMKFQKMEIISAGTDFDVLRKAITAGYFHQTARVKGIGEYVNIRTGLPTHLHPTSALYGLGFTPTYVVYHELILTSKEYMTQVTAVDAYWLAELGSVFYSVKEKNFDGSGLRRKSDREFSKRAELETQIAKQREESARKEVEAALATQTSSGASSKMIVPGTPRHPGGRVSQTPRRRAGI
;
A
#
# COMPACT_ATOMS: atom_id res chain seq x y z
N MET A 1 -15.54 4.41 -15.48
CA MET A 1 -16.70 4.20 -16.38
C MET A 1 -17.64 3.18 -15.74
N PRO A 2 -18.97 3.40 -15.76
CA PRO A 2 -19.96 2.38 -15.39
C PRO A 2 -19.73 1.08 -16.17
N ALA A 3 -19.89 -0.07 -15.51
CA ALA A 3 -19.65 -1.37 -16.13
C ALA A 3 -20.59 -1.66 -17.32
N ASP A 4 -21.79 -1.07 -17.34
CA ASP A 4 -22.72 -1.28 -18.46
C ASP A 4 -22.20 -0.58 -19.73
N LEU A 5 -21.52 0.57 -19.58
CA LEU A 5 -20.81 1.22 -20.69
C LEU A 5 -19.54 0.47 -21.09
N GLN A 6 -18.89 -0.24 -20.16
CA GLN A 6 -17.77 -1.12 -20.50
C GLN A 6 -18.25 -2.32 -21.31
N ALA A 7 -19.42 -2.90 -20.99
CA ALA A 7 -19.97 -4.04 -21.72
C ALA A 7 -20.28 -3.72 -23.19
N LYS A 8 -20.72 -2.49 -23.48
CA LYS A 8 -21.01 -2.03 -24.86
C LYS A 8 -19.84 -2.14 -25.83
N ILE A 9 -18.59 -2.24 -25.36
CA ILE A 9 -17.43 -2.41 -26.25
C ILE A 9 -17.43 -3.77 -26.96
N PHE A 10 -18.07 -4.78 -26.36
CA PHE A 10 -18.18 -6.13 -26.92
C PHE A 10 -19.36 -6.30 -27.87
N GLU A 11 -20.36 -5.43 -27.75
CA GLU A 11 -21.51 -5.44 -28.63
C GLU A 11 -21.10 -5.08 -30.07
N ALA A 12 -21.73 -5.73 -31.05
CA ALA A 12 -21.59 -5.39 -32.46
C ALA A 12 -22.39 -4.12 -32.77
N THR A 13 -21.90 -3.28 -33.68
CA THR A 13 -22.66 -2.11 -34.12
C THR A 13 -23.87 -2.55 -34.94
N PRO A 14 -25.11 -2.20 -34.57
CA PRO A 14 -26.23 -2.31 -35.50
C PRO A 14 -25.94 -1.40 -36.71
N ASP A 15 -26.33 -1.83 -37.90
CA ASP A 15 -26.19 -1.09 -39.18
C ASP A 15 -24.81 -1.14 -39.88
N GLY A 16 -23.92 -2.06 -39.50
CA GLY A 16 -22.65 -2.27 -40.22
C GLY A 16 -21.67 -1.10 -40.14
N ARG A 17 -21.92 -0.11 -39.27
CA ARG A 17 -21.04 1.03 -39.04
C ARG A 17 -19.76 0.59 -38.34
N ARG A 18 -18.65 1.27 -38.66
CA ARG A 18 -17.35 1.02 -38.02
C ARG A 18 -17.41 1.40 -36.53
N LYS A 19 -17.13 0.42 -35.67
CA LYS A 19 -16.93 0.64 -34.24
C LYS A 19 -15.54 1.22 -33.99
N VAL A 20 -15.46 2.34 -33.28
CA VAL A 20 -14.20 2.98 -32.87
C VAL A 20 -14.15 2.99 -31.35
N ILE A 21 -13.10 2.39 -30.78
CA ILE A 21 -12.91 2.26 -29.34
C ILE A 21 -11.75 3.13 -28.93
N VAL A 22 -12.00 4.08 -28.03
CA VAL A 22 -10.95 4.88 -27.37
C VAL A 22 -10.68 4.25 -26.01
N ALA A 23 -9.53 3.59 -25.87
CA ALA A 23 -9.18 2.82 -24.69
C ALA A 23 -7.86 3.27 -24.06
N THR A 24 -7.69 2.95 -22.78
CA THR A 24 -6.42 3.06 -22.06
C THR A 24 -5.57 1.79 -22.28
N ASN A 25 -4.43 1.70 -21.58
CA ASN A 25 -3.59 0.51 -21.54
C ASN A 25 -4.30 -0.77 -21.04
N ILE A 26 -5.55 -0.71 -20.55
CA ILE A 26 -6.35 -1.90 -20.25
C ILE A 26 -6.57 -2.77 -21.50
N ALA A 27 -6.73 -2.13 -22.67
CA ALA A 27 -6.87 -2.85 -23.93
C ALA A 27 -5.55 -3.47 -24.44
N GLU A 28 -4.41 -3.08 -23.85
CA GLU A 28 -3.08 -3.51 -24.27
C GLU A 28 -2.76 -4.95 -23.91
N THR A 29 -3.21 -5.41 -22.74
CA THR A 29 -2.94 -6.76 -22.20
C THR A 29 -4.24 -7.52 -21.96
N SER A 30 -5.13 -6.94 -21.15
CA SER A 30 -6.15 -7.66 -20.37
C SER A 30 -7.48 -7.84 -21.08
N LEU A 31 -7.65 -7.28 -22.29
CA LEU A 31 -8.91 -7.30 -23.01
C LEU A 31 -8.76 -7.85 -24.44
N THR A 32 -9.62 -8.79 -24.81
CA THR A 32 -9.79 -9.28 -26.19
C THR A 32 -11.08 -8.70 -26.74
N VAL A 33 -10.99 -7.71 -27.62
CA VAL A 33 -12.16 -7.25 -28.38
C VAL A 33 -12.06 -7.82 -29.79
N ASP A 34 -13.11 -8.50 -30.22
CA ASP A 34 -13.17 -9.10 -31.55
C ASP A 34 -13.39 -8.03 -32.63
N GLY A 35 -12.84 -8.30 -33.82
CA GLY A 35 -12.97 -7.44 -34.99
C GLY A 35 -12.05 -6.21 -35.01
N ILE A 36 -10.99 -6.17 -34.20
CA ILE A 36 -9.98 -5.11 -34.29
C ILE A 36 -9.06 -5.37 -35.50
N HIS A 37 -9.21 -4.55 -36.54
CA HIS A 37 -8.28 -4.51 -37.69
C HIS A 37 -7.37 -3.29 -37.70
N TYR A 38 -7.74 -2.21 -37.01
CA TYR A 38 -7.03 -0.95 -37.03
C TYR A 38 -6.70 -0.50 -35.61
N VAL A 39 -5.43 -0.26 -35.33
CA VAL A 39 -4.96 0.30 -34.06
C VAL A 39 -4.31 1.64 -34.34
N VAL A 40 -4.70 2.68 -33.57
CA VAL A 40 -4.04 3.98 -33.57
C VAL A 40 -3.33 4.13 -32.23
N ASP A 41 -2.00 4.22 -32.25
CA ASP A 41 -1.18 4.30 -31.05
C ASP A 41 -0.61 5.70 -30.87
N ALA A 42 -1.04 6.38 -29.80
CA ALA A 42 -0.53 7.69 -29.42
C ALA A 42 0.88 7.64 -28.79
N GLY A 43 1.38 6.47 -28.38
CA GLY A 43 2.72 6.32 -27.81
C GLY A 43 2.85 6.76 -26.35
N TYR A 44 1.75 7.04 -25.65
CA TYR A 44 1.76 7.44 -24.24
C TYR A 44 0.97 6.49 -23.34
N SER A 45 1.33 6.48 -22.06
CA SER A 45 0.56 5.83 -20.99
C SER A 45 0.66 6.66 -19.70
N LYS A 46 -0.35 6.56 -18.84
CA LYS A 46 -0.32 7.18 -17.52
C LYS A 46 0.19 6.14 -16.53
N LEU A 47 1.33 6.42 -15.90
CA LEU A 47 1.94 5.54 -14.91
C LEU A 47 1.88 6.19 -13.53
N LYS A 48 1.67 5.35 -12.51
CA LYS A 48 1.81 5.74 -11.10
C LYS A 48 3.29 5.69 -10.76
N VAL A 49 3.85 6.83 -10.36
CA VAL A 49 5.27 6.99 -10.00
C VAL A 49 5.34 7.54 -8.59
N TYR A 50 6.04 6.82 -7.71
CA TYR A 50 6.27 7.21 -6.33
C TYR A 50 7.52 8.08 -6.21
N ASN A 51 7.40 9.24 -5.59
CA ASN A 51 8.53 10.07 -5.21
C ASN A 51 8.87 9.85 -3.72
N PRO A 52 9.98 9.16 -3.40
CA PRO A 52 10.31 8.82 -2.01
C PRO A 52 10.69 10.04 -1.16
N LYS A 53 11.25 11.10 -1.77
CA LYS A 53 11.67 12.30 -1.02
C LYS A 53 10.47 13.05 -0.46
N VAL A 54 9.40 13.07 -1.26
CA VAL A 54 8.15 13.75 -0.93
C VAL A 54 7.17 12.80 -0.22
N GLY A 55 7.28 11.49 -0.47
CA GLY A 55 6.33 10.48 -0.01
C GLY A 55 4.98 10.59 -0.73
N MET A 56 5.01 10.90 -2.04
CA MET A 56 3.81 11.16 -2.84
C MET A 56 3.79 10.28 -4.08
N ASP A 57 2.60 9.77 -4.39
CA ASP A 57 2.29 9.12 -5.65
C ASP A 57 1.84 10.16 -6.69
N ALA A 58 2.51 10.20 -7.83
CA ALA A 58 2.15 11.04 -8.96
C ALA A 58 1.66 10.18 -10.13
N LEU A 59 0.60 10.63 -10.79
CA LEU A 59 0.15 10.02 -12.06
C LEU A 59 0.76 10.80 -13.23
N GLN A 60 1.92 10.33 -13.70
CA GLN A 60 2.66 10.99 -14.76
C GLN A 60 2.32 10.37 -16.12
N ILE A 61 2.15 11.22 -17.13
CA ILE A 61 2.08 10.78 -18.53
C ILE A 61 3.51 10.52 -18.98
N THR A 62 3.77 9.30 -19.42
CA THR A 62 5.09 8.82 -19.85
C THR A 62 4.98 8.17 -21.23
N PRO A 63 6.04 8.26 -22.06
CA PRO A 63 6.09 7.50 -23.29
C PRO A 63 6.05 6.00 -22.99
N VAL A 64 5.43 5.23 -23.88
CA VAL A 64 5.37 3.77 -23.76
C VAL A 64 6.72 3.14 -24.08
N SER A 65 6.95 1.92 -23.59
CA SER A 65 8.11 1.13 -24.03
C SER A 65 7.87 0.53 -25.42
N GLN A 66 8.95 0.11 -26.08
CA GLN A 66 8.88 -0.62 -27.34
C GLN A 66 8.06 -1.91 -27.19
N ALA A 67 8.22 -2.63 -26.06
CA ALA A 67 7.40 -3.79 -25.73
C ALA A 67 5.90 -3.47 -25.68
N ASN A 68 5.51 -2.35 -25.03
CA ASN A 68 4.10 -1.93 -24.97
C ASN A 68 3.55 -1.56 -26.35
N ALA A 69 4.31 -0.79 -27.12
CA ALA A 69 3.95 -0.43 -28.50
C ALA A 69 3.76 -1.68 -29.39
N ASN A 70 4.64 -2.68 -29.25
CA ASN A 70 4.53 -3.94 -29.97
C ASN A 70 3.29 -4.76 -29.53
N GLN A 71 2.95 -4.76 -28.23
CA GLN A 71 1.71 -5.37 -27.76
C GLN A 71 0.46 -4.69 -28.34
N ARG A 72 0.46 -3.35 -28.43
CA ARG A 72 -0.62 -2.58 -29.07
C ARG A 72 -0.75 -2.93 -30.55
N THR A 73 0.36 -3.00 -31.27
CA THR A 73 0.39 -3.46 -32.67
C THR A 73 -0.19 -4.87 -32.81
N GLY A 74 0.15 -5.79 -31.89
CA GLY A 74 -0.37 -7.15 -31.87
C GLY A 74 -1.88 -7.27 -31.73
N ARG A 75 -2.58 -6.24 -31.21
CA ARG A 75 -4.06 -6.25 -31.11
C ARG A 75 -4.75 -6.20 -32.47
N ALA A 76 -4.14 -5.55 -33.47
CA ALA A 76 -4.68 -5.50 -34.83
C ALA A 76 -4.56 -6.83 -35.57
N GLY A 77 -3.64 -7.71 -35.15
CA GLY A 77 -3.32 -8.97 -35.83
C GLY A 77 -4.05 -10.21 -35.29
N ARG A 78 -5.04 -10.05 -34.41
CA ARG A 78 -5.65 -11.18 -33.68
C ARG A 78 -6.65 -11.99 -34.51
N THR A 79 -7.45 -11.30 -35.31
CA THR A 79 -8.54 -11.91 -36.11
C THR A 79 -8.18 -12.05 -37.58
N GLY A 80 -7.12 -11.38 -38.03
CA GLY A 80 -6.64 -11.41 -39.40
C GLY A 80 -5.58 -10.35 -39.63
N SER A 81 -5.29 -10.06 -40.90
CA SER A 81 -4.41 -8.95 -41.26
C SER A 81 -5.01 -7.62 -40.78
N GLY A 82 -4.16 -6.78 -40.20
CA GLY A 82 -4.54 -5.50 -39.61
C GLY A 82 -3.43 -4.46 -39.72
N PHE A 83 -3.78 -3.21 -39.49
CA PHE A 83 -2.88 -2.06 -39.58
C PHE A 83 -2.71 -1.40 -38.22
N CYS A 84 -1.48 -0.98 -37.92
CA CYS A 84 -1.17 -0.19 -36.75
C CYS A 84 -0.57 1.15 -37.19
N TYR A 85 -1.25 2.24 -36.85
CA TYR A 85 -0.80 3.60 -37.09
C TYR A 85 -0.19 4.15 -35.80
N ARG A 86 1.13 4.31 -35.79
CA ARG A 86 1.88 4.91 -34.68
C ARG A 86 1.99 6.41 -34.93
N LEU A 87 1.55 7.23 -33.97
CA LEU A 87 1.56 8.70 -34.07
C LEU A 87 2.90 9.32 -33.67
N TYR A 88 3.99 8.58 -33.85
CA TYR A 88 5.36 8.97 -33.52
C TYR A 88 6.30 8.48 -34.61
N THR A 89 7.45 9.13 -34.75
CA THR A 89 8.43 8.80 -35.79
C THR A 89 9.12 7.46 -35.49
N GLU A 90 9.59 6.80 -36.54
CA GLU A 90 10.38 5.58 -36.39
C GLU A 90 11.67 5.81 -35.60
N SER A 91 12.28 7.00 -35.74
CA SER A 91 13.44 7.40 -34.94
C SER A 91 13.09 7.44 -33.44
N ALA A 92 11.97 8.06 -33.07
CA ALA A 92 11.54 8.11 -31.67
C ALA A 92 11.27 6.71 -31.09
N PHE A 93 10.64 5.83 -31.87
CA PHE A 93 10.42 4.44 -31.47
C PHE A 93 11.73 3.68 -31.18
N ARG A 94 12.75 3.86 -32.02
CA ARG A 94 14.02 3.12 -31.90
C ARG A 94 14.99 3.73 -30.89
N ASN A 95 15.03 5.05 -30.79
CA ASN A 95 16.09 5.77 -30.06
C ASN A 95 15.62 6.43 -28.75
N GLU A 96 14.35 6.82 -28.64
CA GLU A 96 13.83 7.56 -27.48
C GLU A 96 13.02 6.67 -26.52
N MET A 97 12.34 5.63 -27.03
CA MET A 97 11.54 4.72 -26.22
C MET A 97 12.40 3.63 -25.58
N PHE A 98 12.16 3.37 -24.29
CA PHE A 98 12.77 2.25 -23.58
C PHE A 98 12.38 0.91 -24.21
N PRO A 99 13.30 -0.08 -24.25
CA PRO A 99 12.98 -1.40 -24.80
C PRO A 99 11.87 -2.10 -24.01
N ASN A 100 11.97 -2.09 -22.68
CA ASN A 100 11.02 -2.71 -21.76
C ASN A 100 10.44 -1.66 -20.80
N THR A 101 9.27 -1.95 -20.25
CA THR A 101 8.66 -1.11 -19.20
C THR A 101 9.46 -1.22 -17.91
N ILE A 102 9.65 -0.10 -17.22
CA ILE A 102 10.24 -0.08 -15.88
C ILE A 102 9.37 -0.92 -14.92
N PRO A 103 9.95 -1.89 -14.18
CA PRO A 103 9.23 -2.76 -13.26
C PRO A 103 8.46 -2.00 -12.18
N GLU A 104 7.35 -2.57 -11.72
CA GLU A 104 6.48 -1.94 -10.72
C GLU A 104 7.19 -1.71 -9.38
N ILE A 105 8.00 -2.66 -8.94
CA ILE A 105 8.76 -2.59 -7.69
C ILE A 105 9.72 -1.38 -7.63
N GLN A 106 10.17 -0.86 -8.78
CA GLN A 106 11.08 0.28 -8.83
C GLN A 106 10.35 1.63 -8.78
N ARG A 107 9.03 1.64 -8.98
CA ARG A 107 8.25 2.87 -9.22
C ARG A 107 7.07 3.07 -8.25
N THR A 108 6.77 2.11 -7.37
CA THR A 108 5.69 2.22 -6.37
C THR A 108 6.23 2.33 -4.94
N ASN A 109 5.36 2.72 -3.99
CA ASN A 109 5.68 2.60 -2.57
C ASN A 109 5.82 1.12 -2.19
N LEU A 110 6.85 0.81 -1.41
CA LEU A 110 7.19 -0.56 -0.99
C LEU A 110 6.77 -0.86 0.45
N ALA A 111 6.05 0.04 1.14
CA ALA A 111 5.66 -0.14 2.54
C ALA A 111 4.93 -1.47 2.77
N ASN A 112 3.94 -1.81 1.95
CA ASN A 112 3.22 -3.08 2.06
C ASN A 112 4.12 -4.29 1.73
N THR A 113 4.91 -4.22 0.66
CA THR A 113 5.84 -5.31 0.26
C THR A 113 6.90 -5.57 1.32
N VAL A 114 7.48 -4.51 1.91
CA VAL A 114 8.48 -4.60 2.99
C VAL A 114 7.86 -5.24 4.23
N LEU A 115 6.64 -4.84 4.60
CA LEU A 115 5.91 -5.44 5.72
C LEU A 115 5.68 -6.95 5.51
N LEU A 116 5.27 -7.34 4.30
CA LEU A 116 5.07 -8.74 3.93
C LEU A 116 6.39 -9.53 3.98
N LEU A 117 7.47 -9.02 3.39
CA LEU A 117 8.78 -9.69 3.42
C LEU A 117 9.30 -9.88 4.85
N LYS A 118 9.11 -8.88 5.71
CA LYS A 118 9.45 -8.98 7.14
C LYS A 118 8.59 -10.00 7.88
N SER A 119 7.30 -10.10 7.56
CA SER A 119 6.40 -11.12 8.13
C SER A 119 6.80 -12.55 7.73
N LEU A 120 7.37 -12.72 6.53
CA LEU A 120 7.91 -14.00 6.05
C LEU A 120 9.28 -14.36 6.67
N GLY A 121 9.87 -13.49 7.48
CA GLY A 121 11.13 -13.75 8.17
C GLY A 121 12.39 -13.28 7.43
N VAL A 122 12.26 -12.47 6.37
CA VAL A 122 13.42 -11.89 5.68
C VAL A 122 14.05 -10.81 6.57
N LYS A 123 15.22 -11.12 7.15
CA LYS A 123 15.94 -10.19 8.03
C LYS A 123 16.54 -9.02 7.25
N ASN A 124 17.33 -9.32 6.22
CA ASN A 124 18.10 -8.31 5.49
C ASN A 124 17.49 -8.07 4.10
N LEU A 125 16.79 -6.95 3.96
CA LEU A 125 16.05 -6.65 2.72
C LEU A 125 16.98 -6.18 1.59
N LEU A 126 18.16 -5.65 1.92
CA LEU A 126 19.15 -5.19 0.95
C LEU A 126 19.88 -6.34 0.25
N GLU A 127 19.95 -7.51 0.91
CA GLU A 127 20.58 -8.73 0.38
C GLU A 127 19.55 -9.70 -0.21
N PHE A 128 18.28 -9.33 -0.21
CA PHE A 128 17.23 -10.16 -0.77
C PHE A 128 17.35 -10.19 -2.30
N ASP A 129 17.26 -11.39 -2.87
CA ASP A 129 17.45 -11.64 -4.30
C ASP A 129 16.22 -11.22 -5.12
N PHE A 130 16.08 -9.92 -5.37
CA PHE A 130 15.07 -9.39 -6.28
C PHE A 130 15.51 -9.58 -7.73
N MET A 131 14.59 -10.04 -8.59
CA MET A 131 14.82 -10.09 -10.04
C MET A 131 15.22 -8.72 -10.60
N ASP A 132 14.49 -7.69 -10.19
CA ASP A 132 14.81 -6.28 -10.45
C ASP A 132 14.81 -5.54 -9.10
N PRO A 133 15.98 -5.20 -8.53
CA PRO A 133 16.06 -4.60 -7.22
C PRO A 133 15.45 -3.19 -7.23
N PRO A 134 14.65 -2.83 -6.19
CA PRO A 134 14.16 -1.47 -6.04
C PRO A 134 15.31 -0.51 -5.67
N PRO A 135 15.18 0.80 -5.96
CA PRO A 135 16.12 1.80 -5.47
C PRO A 135 16.22 1.75 -3.94
N GLN A 136 17.44 1.75 -3.40
CA GLN A 136 17.69 1.69 -1.96
C GLN A 136 16.98 2.81 -1.20
N ALA A 137 16.88 4.01 -1.80
CA ALA A 137 16.15 5.14 -1.23
C ALA A 137 14.66 4.84 -0.98
N ASN A 138 14.00 4.12 -1.90
CA ASN A 138 12.60 3.71 -1.73
C ASN A 138 12.47 2.70 -0.59
N MET A 139 13.38 1.73 -0.54
CA MET A 139 13.39 0.71 0.51
C MET A 139 13.58 1.31 1.90
N ILE A 140 14.57 2.20 2.06
CA ILE A 140 14.85 2.91 3.33
C ILE A 140 13.64 3.77 3.73
N ASN A 141 13.03 4.47 2.78
CA ASN A 141 11.84 5.29 3.05
C ASN A 141 10.65 4.44 3.51
N SER A 142 10.40 3.29 2.87
CA SER A 142 9.34 2.37 3.26
C SER A 142 9.60 1.74 4.64
N MET A 143 10.85 1.36 4.96
CA MET A 143 11.21 0.92 6.32
C MET A 143 10.98 2.03 7.35
N TYR A 144 11.38 3.26 7.03
CA TYR A 144 11.16 4.41 7.88
C TYR A 144 9.66 4.67 8.10
N GLN A 145 8.83 4.58 7.06
CA GLN A 145 7.37 4.72 7.19
C GLN A 145 6.76 3.64 8.09
N LEU A 146 7.19 2.38 7.95
CA LEU A 146 6.72 1.30 8.83
C LEU A 146 7.19 1.47 10.28
N TRP A 147 8.42 1.94 10.48
CA TRP A 147 8.94 2.28 11.79
C TRP A 147 8.13 3.43 12.44
N VAL A 148 7.85 4.48 11.67
CA VAL A 148 6.97 5.60 12.08
C VAL A 148 5.61 5.08 12.56
N LEU A 149 4.97 4.17 11.81
CA LEU A 149 3.67 3.58 12.18
C LEU A 149 3.74 2.62 13.39
N GLY A 150 4.95 2.31 13.86
CA GLY A 150 5.23 1.36 14.92
C GLY A 150 5.10 -0.10 14.48
N ALA A 151 5.15 -0.37 13.18
CA ALA A 151 5.17 -1.72 12.62
C ALA A 151 6.54 -2.39 12.75
N LEU A 152 7.62 -1.59 12.66
CA LEU A 152 9.00 -2.01 12.89
C LEU A 152 9.53 -1.39 14.19
N ASP A 153 10.42 -2.10 14.86
CA ASP A 153 11.19 -1.58 16.00
C ASP A 153 12.45 -0.82 15.56
N ASN A 154 13.25 -0.32 16.52
CA ASN A 154 14.47 0.42 16.21
C ASN A 154 15.60 -0.44 15.61
N VAL A 155 15.47 -1.77 15.65
CA VAL A 155 16.42 -2.74 15.10
C VAL A 155 16.00 -3.18 13.68
N GLY A 156 14.74 -2.94 13.31
CA GLY A 156 14.16 -3.32 12.03
C GLY A 156 13.43 -4.66 12.05
N ASP A 157 13.10 -5.18 13.23
CA ASP A 157 12.27 -6.37 13.43
C ASP A 157 10.78 -5.99 13.55
N LEU A 158 9.92 -6.97 13.26
CA LEU A 158 8.47 -6.79 13.25
C LEU A 158 7.90 -6.73 14.68
N THR A 159 7.21 -5.65 15.02
CA THR A 159 6.53 -5.50 16.32
C THR A 159 5.24 -6.34 16.36
N PRO A 160 4.63 -6.56 17.54
CA PRO A 160 3.31 -7.20 17.63
C PRO A 160 2.24 -6.46 16.84
N VAL A 161 2.33 -5.13 16.76
CA VAL A 161 1.44 -4.29 15.96
C VAL A 161 1.70 -4.51 14.47
N GLY A 162 2.97 -4.55 14.05
CA GLY A 162 3.36 -4.85 12.67
C GLY A 162 2.89 -6.24 12.22
N ARG A 163 2.94 -7.24 13.11
CA ARG A 163 2.42 -8.59 12.82
C ARG A 163 0.90 -8.61 12.63
N LYS A 164 0.16 -7.82 13.43
CA LYS A 164 -1.29 -7.66 13.20
C LYS A 164 -1.57 -6.96 11.86
N MET A 165 -0.75 -5.98 11.48
CA MET A 165 -0.89 -5.25 10.22
C MET A 165 -0.65 -6.13 9.00
N SER A 166 0.34 -7.05 9.03
CA SER A 166 0.69 -7.88 7.87
C SER A 166 -0.41 -8.85 7.43
N GLU A 167 -1.35 -9.16 8.32
CA GLU A 167 -2.51 -10.01 8.03
C GLU A 167 -3.61 -9.28 7.25
N PHE A 168 -3.60 -7.94 7.24
CA PHE A 168 -4.59 -7.16 6.49
C PHE A 168 -4.12 -6.92 5.05
N PRO A 169 -4.95 -7.19 4.03
CA PRO A 169 -4.59 -7.01 2.62
C PRO A 169 -4.75 -5.54 2.19
N MET A 170 -4.09 -4.61 2.88
CA MET A 170 -4.21 -3.16 2.63
C MET A 170 -2.95 -2.38 3.02
N GLU A 171 -2.93 -1.09 2.69
CA GLU A 171 -1.84 -0.20 3.09
C GLU A 171 -1.62 -0.17 4.62
N PRO A 172 -0.37 -0.19 5.10
CA PRO A 172 -0.06 -0.20 6.54
C PRO A 172 -0.70 0.94 7.33
N SER A 173 -0.88 2.12 6.73
CA SER A 173 -1.55 3.27 7.37
C SER A 173 -3.04 3.03 7.63
N MET A 174 -3.74 2.35 6.70
CA MET A 174 -5.14 1.94 6.92
C MET A 174 -5.23 0.82 7.95
N ALA A 175 -4.31 -0.14 7.91
CA ALA A 175 -4.25 -1.21 8.92
C ALA A 175 -3.99 -0.64 10.32
N LYS A 176 -3.10 0.36 10.45
CA LYS A 176 -2.86 1.08 11.71
C LYS A 176 -4.14 1.70 12.25
N MET A 177 -4.91 2.33 11.36
CA MET A 177 -6.16 2.99 11.72
C MET A 177 -7.20 2.00 12.26
N LEU A 178 -7.33 0.81 11.65
CA LEU A 178 -8.17 -0.27 12.19
C LEU A 178 -7.69 -0.77 13.55
N ILE A 179 -6.39 -1.02 13.71
CA ILE A 179 -5.86 -1.54 14.98
C ILE A 179 -6.05 -0.50 16.10
N ALA A 180 -5.74 0.77 15.83
CA ALA A 180 -5.92 1.86 16.80
C ALA A 180 -7.40 2.09 17.16
N SER A 181 -8.33 1.84 16.22
CA SER A 181 -9.76 1.99 16.49
C SER A 181 -10.30 1.04 17.55
N VAL A 182 -9.62 -0.09 17.78
CA VAL A 182 -9.96 -1.02 18.87
C VAL A 182 -9.64 -0.41 20.24
N ASP A 183 -8.48 0.24 20.37
CA ASP A 183 -8.06 0.92 21.60
C ASP A 183 -9.00 2.08 21.95
N TYR A 184 -9.49 2.79 20.91
CA TYR A 184 -10.44 3.89 21.03
C TYR A 184 -11.91 3.48 21.04
N ARG A 185 -12.22 2.18 20.93
CA ARG A 185 -13.59 1.62 20.91
C ARG A 185 -14.49 2.18 19.79
N CYS A 186 -13.92 2.49 18.63
CA CYS A 186 -14.61 3.00 17.43
C CYS A 186 -14.42 2.10 16.19
N SER A 187 -14.19 0.81 16.41
CA SER A 187 -13.83 -0.13 15.36
C SER A 187 -14.93 -0.41 14.34
N ALA A 188 -16.22 -0.31 14.72
CA ALA A 188 -17.33 -0.55 13.79
C ALA A 188 -17.44 0.53 12.69
N GLU A 189 -17.27 1.79 13.06
CA GLU A 189 -17.25 2.92 12.14
C GLU A 189 -15.97 2.92 11.31
N MET A 190 -14.83 2.64 11.95
CA MET A 190 -13.54 2.64 11.26
C MET A 190 -13.45 1.56 10.18
N LEU A 191 -13.97 0.37 10.47
CA LEU A 191 -14.12 -0.71 9.50
C LEU A 191 -14.87 -0.23 8.24
N THR A 192 -15.92 0.56 8.44
CA THR A 192 -16.73 1.10 7.34
C THR A 192 -15.96 2.16 6.55
N ILE A 193 -15.25 3.08 7.23
CA ILE A 193 -14.42 4.11 6.59
C ILE A 193 -13.33 3.46 5.73
N VAL A 194 -12.57 2.50 6.29
CA VAL A 194 -11.48 1.81 5.58
C VAL A 194 -12.00 1.05 4.36
N SER A 195 -13.17 0.42 4.49
CA SER A 195 -13.80 -0.30 3.38
C SER A 195 -14.19 0.64 2.24
N MET A 196 -14.68 1.84 2.57
CA MET A 196 -15.01 2.87 1.58
C MET A 196 -13.77 3.48 0.93
N LEU A 197 -12.66 3.64 1.66
CA LEU A 197 -11.38 4.12 1.12
C LEU A 197 -10.70 3.08 0.20
N SER A 198 -10.90 1.79 0.47
CA SER A 198 -10.30 0.69 -0.31
C SER A 198 -10.93 0.53 -1.70
N VAL A 199 -12.06 1.20 -1.96
CA VAL A 199 -12.77 1.18 -3.23
C VAL A 199 -12.57 2.53 -3.93
N PRO A 200 -12.51 2.58 -5.28
CA PRO A 200 -12.48 3.86 -5.99
C PRO A 200 -13.63 4.77 -5.57
N SER A 201 -13.47 6.08 -5.76
CA SER A 201 -14.47 7.09 -5.38
C SER A 201 -15.88 6.68 -5.78
N VAL A 202 -16.76 6.61 -4.78
CA VAL A 202 -18.15 6.16 -4.93
C VAL A 202 -19.02 7.21 -5.60
N PHE A 203 -18.63 8.48 -5.55
CA PHE A 203 -19.36 9.59 -6.14
C PHE A 203 -19.23 9.59 -7.67
N TYR A 204 -20.37 9.68 -8.35
CA TYR A 204 -20.47 9.80 -9.80
C TYR A 204 -20.80 11.24 -10.18
N ARG A 205 -19.93 11.88 -10.97
CA ARG A 205 -20.12 13.27 -11.43
C ARG A 205 -20.23 13.34 -12.95
N PRO A 206 -21.43 13.15 -13.53
CA PRO A 206 -21.64 13.26 -14.98
C PRO A 206 -21.48 14.70 -15.45
N LYS A 207 -20.81 14.91 -16.61
CA LYS A 207 -20.54 16.26 -17.15
C LYS A 207 -21.81 17.05 -17.47
N GLU A 208 -22.89 16.38 -17.86
CA GLU A 208 -24.16 17.01 -18.22
C GLU A 208 -24.98 17.43 -17.00
N ARG A 209 -24.77 16.78 -15.84
CA ARG A 209 -25.56 16.98 -14.62
C ARG A 209 -24.65 17.22 -13.42
N MET A 210 -23.68 18.12 -13.59
CA MET A 210 -22.68 18.41 -12.54
C MET A 210 -23.31 19.09 -11.32
N GLU A 211 -24.16 20.09 -11.53
CA GLU A 211 -24.79 20.85 -10.43
C GLU A 211 -25.72 19.98 -9.58
N GLU A 212 -26.53 19.13 -10.21
CA GLU A 212 -27.39 18.16 -9.50
C GLU A 212 -26.58 17.15 -8.67
N ALA A 213 -25.46 16.65 -9.23
CA ALA A 213 -24.59 15.73 -8.54
C ALA A 213 -23.88 16.38 -7.34
N ASP A 214 -23.44 17.63 -7.49
CA ASP A 214 -22.80 18.39 -6.43
C ASP A 214 -23.80 18.74 -5.30
N ALA A 215 -25.04 19.12 -5.65
CA ALA A 215 -26.11 19.35 -4.68
C ALA A 215 -26.56 18.07 -3.95
N ALA A 216 -26.57 16.92 -4.65
CA ALA A 216 -26.83 15.64 -4.01
C ALA A 216 -25.71 15.24 -3.04
N ARG A 217 -24.46 15.54 -3.41
CA ARG A 217 -23.28 15.27 -2.59
C ARG A 217 -23.25 16.12 -1.32
N GLU A 218 -23.61 17.40 -1.42
CA GLU A 218 -23.64 18.32 -0.28
C GLU A 218 -24.48 17.79 0.89
N LYS A 219 -25.58 17.08 0.61
CA LYS A 219 -26.44 16.44 1.62
C LYS A 219 -25.74 15.36 2.46
N PHE A 220 -24.66 14.79 1.96
CA PHE A 220 -23.88 13.78 2.67
C PHE A 220 -22.68 14.36 3.40
N ASN A 221 -22.26 15.58 3.05
CA ASN A 221 -21.03 16.18 3.54
C ASN A 221 -21.10 16.39 5.05
N VAL A 222 -20.05 15.92 5.72
CA VAL A 222 -19.76 16.26 7.11
C VAL A 222 -18.70 17.36 7.09
N PRO A 223 -19.01 18.59 7.56
CA PRO A 223 -18.13 19.76 7.41
C PRO A 223 -16.70 19.56 7.94
N GLU A 224 -16.52 18.68 8.91
CA GLU A 224 -15.24 18.45 9.59
C GLU A 224 -14.37 17.37 8.92
N SER A 225 -14.96 16.50 8.08
CA SER A 225 -14.25 15.31 7.58
C SER A 225 -14.87 14.66 6.35
N ASP A 226 -14.04 14.46 5.33
CA ASP A 226 -14.36 13.62 4.18
C ASP A 226 -14.50 12.13 4.57
N HIS A 227 -13.70 11.67 5.53
CA HIS A 227 -13.77 10.29 6.01
C HIS A 227 -15.13 10.02 6.67
N LEU A 228 -15.64 10.97 7.47
CA LEU A 228 -16.98 10.88 8.06
C LEU A 228 -18.07 11.04 7.00
N THR A 229 -17.83 11.80 5.93
CA THR A 229 -18.73 11.87 4.77
C THR A 229 -18.91 10.49 4.14
N LEU A 230 -17.82 9.72 3.96
CA LEU A 230 -17.90 8.34 3.46
C LEU A 230 -18.69 7.41 4.40
N LEU A 231 -18.50 7.56 5.72
CA LEU A 231 -19.28 6.84 6.73
C LEU A 231 -20.77 7.17 6.63
N ASN A 232 -21.12 8.45 6.49
CA ASN A 232 -22.50 8.91 6.35
C ASN A 232 -23.16 8.33 5.10
N VAL A 233 -22.47 8.36 3.96
CA VAL A 233 -22.95 7.73 2.70
C VAL A 233 -23.25 6.25 2.90
N PHE A 234 -22.35 5.49 3.52
CA PHE A 234 -22.55 4.06 3.74
C PHE A 234 -23.71 3.79 4.71
N ASN A 235 -23.83 4.58 5.78
CA ASN A 235 -24.90 4.43 6.77
C ASN A 235 -26.27 4.76 6.19
N GLN A 236 -26.39 5.79 5.36
CA GLN A 236 -27.63 6.10 4.64
C GLN A 236 -27.98 5.01 3.63
N TRP A 237 -27.00 4.48 2.89
CA TRP A 237 -27.25 3.37 1.99
C TRP A 237 -27.73 2.11 2.73
N LYS A 238 -27.16 1.85 3.92
CA LYS A 238 -27.56 0.77 4.82
C LYS A 238 -28.97 0.97 5.36
N SER A 239 -29.35 2.18 5.80
CA SER A 239 -30.71 2.46 6.32
C SER A 239 -31.79 2.30 5.24
N HIS A 240 -31.44 2.52 3.97
CA HIS A 240 -32.29 2.25 2.81
C HIS A 240 -32.18 0.80 2.29
N ASN A 241 -31.82 -0.16 3.14
CA ASN A 241 -31.74 -1.60 2.82
C ASN A 241 -30.86 -1.92 1.59
N TYR A 242 -29.77 -1.18 1.40
CA TYR A 242 -28.80 -1.43 0.32
C TYR A 242 -29.39 -1.34 -1.09
N ARG A 243 -30.43 -0.51 -1.31
CA ARG A 243 -31.09 -0.39 -2.61
C ARG A 243 -30.21 0.29 -3.66
N ASP A 244 -30.11 -0.32 -4.85
CA ASP A 244 -29.37 0.22 -5.99
C ASP A 244 -30.05 1.47 -6.59
N ASP A 245 -31.39 1.51 -6.58
CA ASP A 245 -32.18 2.66 -7.04
C ASP A 245 -31.85 3.93 -6.25
N TRP A 246 -31.71 3.79 -4.93
CA TRP A 246 -31.39 4.90 -4.04
C TRP A 246 -30.00 5.45 -4.36
N ALA A 247 -29.00 4.56 -4.47
CA ALA A 247 -27.64 4.97 -4.81
C ALA A 247 -27.60 5.72 -6.16
N THR A 248 -28.34 5.24 -7.16
CA THR A 248 -28.37 5.87 -8.48
C THR A 248 -29.04 7.25 -8.46
N ARG A 249 -30.13 7.42 -7.69
CA ARG A 249 -30.80 8.72 -7.51
C ARG A 249 -29.90 9.76 -6.82
N HIS A 250 -28.99 9.30 -5.96
CA HIS A 250 -28.04 10.15 -5.24
C HIS A 250 -26.67 10.27 -5.92
N PHE A 251 -26.56 9.89 -7.20
CA PHE A 251 -25.31 9.95 -7.96
C PHE A 251 -24.15 9.16 -7.30
N LEU A 252 -24.48 8.02 -6.70
CA LEU A 252 -23.51 7.07 -6.14
C LEU A 252 -23.42 5.83 -7.03
N HIS A 253 -22.24 5.22 -7.11
CA HIS A 253 -22.03 3.99 -7.87
C HIS A 253 -22.46 2.74 -7.05
N PRO A 254 -23.56 2.05 -7.41
CA PRO A 254 -24.08 0.93 -6.60
C PRO A 254 -23.12 -0.27 -6.59
N LYS A 255 -22.43 -0.53 -7.71
CA LYS A 255 -21.42 -1.59 -7.83
C LYS A 255 -20.24 -1.37 -6.88
N LEU A 256 -19.81 -0.12 -6.70
CA LEU A 256 -18.70 0.23 -5.79
C LEU A 256 -19.15 0.14 -4.33
N LEU A 257 -20.37 0.56 -3.99
CA LEU A 257 -20.94 0.39 -2.66
C LEU A 257 -21.06 -1.08 -2.25
N ARG A 258 -21.48 -1.95 -3.17
CA ARG A 258 -21.54 -3.40 -2.95
C ARG A 258 -20.16 -3.99 -2.70
N LYS A 259 -19.17 -3.60 -3.51
CA LYS A 259 -17.77 -3.98 -3.30
C LYS A 259 -17.25 -3.49 -1.95
N ALA A 260 -17.59 -2.27 -1.53
CA ALA A 260 -17.20 -1.75 -0.22
C ALA A 260 -17.82 -2.58 0.92
N ARG A 261 -19.07 -3.05 0.77
CA ARG A 261 -19.70 -3.97 1.73
C ARG A 261 -19.01 -5.34 1.78
N GLU A 262 -18.60 -5.88 0.64
CA GLU A 262 -17.84 -7.14 0.56
C GLU A 262 -16.49 -7.02 1.25
N VAL A 263 -15.74 -5.95 0.96
CA VAL A 263 -14.47 -5.64 1.64
C VAL A 263 -14.69 -5.49 3.15
N ARG A 264 -15.76 -4.80 3.56
CA ARG A 264 -16.11 -4.64 4.98
C ARG A 264 -16.31 -5.98 5.66
N ALA A 265 -17.01 -6.92 5.03
CA ALA A 265 -17.22 -8.26 5.59
C ALA A 265 -15.91 -9.05 5.72
N GLN A 266 -15.05 -9.01 4.69
CA GLN A 266 -13.74 -9.66 4.73
C GLN A 266 -12.85 -9.13 5.85
N LEU A 267 -12.82 -7.80 6.03
CA LEU A 267 -12.06 -7.16 7.10
C LEU A 267 -12.65 -7.48 8.48
N GLU A 268 -13.97 -7.57 8.59
CA GLU A 268 -14.66 -8.00 9.81
C GLU A 268 -14.22 -9.40 10.24
N ASP A 269 -14.12 -10.33 9.28
CA ASP A 269 -13.71 -11.71 9.54
C ASP A 269 -12.24 -11.79 9.99
N ILE A 270 -11.35 -11.00 9.37
CA ILE A 270 -9.94 -10.89 9.79
C ILE A 270 -9.84 -10.31 11.21
N MET A 271 -10.61 -9.27 11.52
CA MET A 271 -10.64 -8.67 12.87
C MET A 271 -11.10 -9.68 13.92
N LYS A 272 -12.14 -10.46 13.63
CA LYS A 272 -12.62 -11.55 14.51
C LYS A 272 -11.57 -12.63 14.70
N PHE A 273 -10.89 -13.04 13.63
CA PHE A 273 -9.81 -14.02 13.69
C PHE A 273 -8.66 -13.56 14.59
N GLN A 274 -8.31 -12.28 14.53
CA GLN A 274 -7.28 -11.66 15.38
C GLN A 274 -7.78 -11.28 16.80
N LYS A 275 -9.01 -11.65 17.16
CA LYS A 275 -9.65 -11.34 18.46
C LYS A 275 -9.73 -9.84 18.75
N MET A 276 -10.01 -9.04 17.73
CA MET A 276 -10.28 -7.61 17.89
C MET A 276 -11.77 -7.38 18.14
N GLU A 277 -12.08 -6.61 19.18
CA GLU A 277 -13.46 -6.27 19.51
C GLU A 277 -14.03 -5.23 18.55
N ILE A 278 -15.25 -5.48 18.08
CA ILE A 278 -15.97 -4.58 17.17
C ILE A 278 -17.00 -3.80 17.99
N ILE A 279 -16.64 -2.57 18.35
CA ILE A 279 -17.44 -1.67 19.19
C ILE A 279 -17.74 -0.41 18.39
N SER A 280 -18.95 0.11 18.55
CA SER A 280 -19.39 1.37 17.98
C SER A 280 -19.18 2.50 18.99
N ALA A 281 -18.57 3.59 18.55
CA ALA A 281 -18.39 4.80 19.37
C ALA A 281 -19.66 5.68 19.42
N GLY A 282 -20.74 5.29 18.75
CA GLY A 282 -21.98 6.05 18.70
C GLY A 282 -21.82 7.36 17.94
N THR A 283 -22.01 8.49 18.62
CA THR A 283 -22.00 9.85 18.03
C THR A 283 -20.71 10.64 18.29
N ASP A 284 -19.71 10.02 18.93
CA ASP A 284 -18.45 10.71 19.25
C ASP A 284 -17.51 10.70 18.03
N PHE A 285 -17.67 11.71 17.17
CA PHE A 285 -16.86 11.87 15.97
C PHE A 285 -15.41 12.24 16.25
N ASP A 286 -15.09 12.81 17.41
CA ASP A 286 -13.72 13.19 17.76
C ASP A 286 -12.85 11.97 18.02
N VAL A 287 -13.42 10.94 18.64
CA VAL A 287 -12.75 9.63 18.80
C VAL A 287 -12.41 9.00 17.44
N LEU A 288 -13.32 9.10 16.46
CA LEU A 288 -13.07 8.63 15.09
C LEU A 288 -11.96 9.45 14.43
N ARG A 289 -11.98 10.79 14.56
CA ARG A 289 -10.96 11.68 14.01
C ARG A 289 -9.58 11.43 14.63
N LYS A 290 -9.53 11.15 15.94
CA LYS A 290 -8.30 10.76 16.65
C LYS A 290 -7.77 9.41 16.14
N ALA A 291 -8.64 8.43 15.92
CA ALA A 291 -8.25 7.15 15.34
C ALA A 291 -7.72 7.27 13.90
N ILE A 292 -8.33 8.14 13.06
CA ILE A 292 -7.81 8.46 11.71
C ILE A 292 -6.41 9.07 11.81
N THR A 293 -6.23 9.99 12.76
CA THR A 293 -4.95 10.63 13.01
C THR A 293 -3.87 9.61 13.37
N ALA A 294 -4.19 8.52 14.08
CA ALA A 294 -3.22 7.50 14.45
C ALA A 294 -2.63 6.73 13.25
N GLY A 295 -3.38 6.60 12.15
CA GLY A 295 -2.88 6.01 10.90
C GLY A 295 -2.14 7.00 9.99
N TYR A 296 -2.60 8.26 9.98
CA TYR A 296 -2.20 9.26 8.99
C TYR A 296 -1.49 10.48 9.58
N PHE A 297 -0.99 10.44 10.82
CA PHE A 297 -0.26 11.54 11.43
C PHE A 297 0.99 11.97 10.64
N HIS A 298 1.57 11.09 9.83
CA HIS A 298 2.70 11.42 8.96
C HIS A 298 2.29 12.22 7.70
N GLN A 299 0.99 12.26 7.40
CA GLN A 299 0.33 12.95 6.29
C GLN A 299 -0.53 14.11 6.80
N THR A 300 0.12 15.04 7.48
CA THR A 300 -0.54 16.22 8.06
C THR A 300 -0.12 17.50 7.37
N ALA A 301 -1.08 18.40 7.18
CA ALA A 301 -0.84 19.73 6.68
C ALA A 301 -1.41 20.80 7.62
N ARG A 302 -0.76 21.96 7.64
CA ARG A 302 -1.22 23.15 8.37
C ARG A 302 -1.66 24.24 7.40
N VAL A 303 -2.66 25.01 7.78
CA VAL A 303 -3.07 26.18 6.99
C VAL A 303 -1.95 27.22 6.98
N LYS A 304 -1.68 27.80 5.79
CA LYS A 304 -0.76 28.93 5.62
C LYS A 304 -1.49 30.18 5.11
N GLY A 305 -2.54 29.99 4.32
CA GLY A 305 -3.37 31.05 3.76
C GLY A 305 -4.74 30.51 3.32
N ILE A 306 -5.52 31.36 2.64
CA ILE A 306 -6.85 30.98 2.15
C ILE A 306 -6.71 29.88 1.09
N GLY A 307 -7.16 28.67 1.41
CA GLY A 307 -7.08 27.53 0.49
C GLY A 307 -5.67 26.98 0.24
N GLU A 308 -4.67 27.45 1.01
CA GLU A 308 -3.29 26.98 0.94
C GLU A 308 -2.86 26.31 2.24
N TYR A 309 -2.41 25.06 2.09
CA TYR A 309 -1.89 24.26 3.18
C TYR A 309 -0.43 23.94 2.93
N VAL A 310 0.32 23.69 4.00
CA VAL A 310 1.71 23.26 3.92
C VAL A 310 1.86 22.00 4.73
N ASN A 311 2.42 20.95 4.12
CA ASN A 311 2.74 19.72 4.83
C ASN A 311 3.72 20.02 5.96
N ILE A 312 3.41 19.56 7.18
CA ILE A 312 4.17 19.90 8.38
C ILE A 312 5.57 19.29 8.36
N ARG A 313 5.72 18.10 7.76
CA ARG A 313 6.97 17.33 7.72
C ARG A 313 7.86 17.75 6.55
N THR A 314 7.29 17.86 5.35
CA THR A 314 8.07 18.12 4.13
C THR A 314 8.17 19.60 3.78
N GLY A 315 7.32 20.45 4.39
CA GLY A 315 7.26 21.88 4.07
C GLY A 315 6.68 22.18 2.69
N LEU A 316 6.12 21.18 2.00
CA LEU A 316 5.59 21.34 0.66
C LEU A 316 4.24 22.08 0.67
N PRO A 317 4.04 23.05 -0.23
CA PRO A 317 2.74 23.65 -0.44
C PRO A 317 1.79 22.60 -1.05
N THR A 318 0.56 22.58 -0.55
CA THR A 318 -0.48 21.63 -0.92
C THR A 318 -1.83 22.34 -0.88
N HIS A 319 -2.77 21.89 -1.72
CA HIS A 319 -4.10 22.47 -1.81
C HIS A 319 -5.17 21.42 -1.48
N LEU A 320 -6.31 21.86 -0.97
CA LEU A 320 -7.48 20.98 -0.85
C LEU A 320 -8.01 20.64 -2.24
N HIS A 321 -8.30 19.37 -2.48
CA HIS A 321 -8.97 18.99 -3.72
C HIS A 321 -10.38 19.60 -3.75
N PRO A 322 -10.86 20.13 -4.90
CA PRO A 322 -12.18 20.77 -4.99
C PRO A 322 -13.37 19.88 -4.62
N THR A 323 -13.16 18.56 -4.61
CA THR A 323 -14.19 17.60 -4.21
C THR A 323 -14.22 17.34 -2.71
N SER A 324 -13.34 17.92 -1.90
CA SER A 324 -13.38 17.75 -0.45
C SER A 324 -14.57 18.50 0.13
N ALA A 325 -15.24 17.94 1.13
CA ALA A 325 -16.28 18.59 1.91
C ALA A 325 -15.74 19.84 2.63
N LEU A 326 -14.44 19.88 2.93
CA LEU A 326 -13.77 21.02 3.54
C LEU A 326 -13.51 22.17 2.55
N TYR A 327 -13.68 21.92 1.25
CA TYR A 327 -13.48 22.94 0.22
C TYR A 327 -14.68 23.89 0.17
N GLY A 328 -14.42 25.20 0.30
CA GLY A 328 -15.46 26.23 0.17
C GLY A 328 -16.31 26.46 1.42
N LEU A 329 -16.07 25.74 2.52
CA LEU A 329 -16.61 26.10 3.82
C LEU A 329 -15.88 27.37 4.28
N GLY A 330 -16.61 28.41 4.68
CA GLY A 330 -16.03 29.65 5.22
C GLY A 330 -15.18 29.48 6.49
N PHE A 331 -15.02 28.24 6.97
CA PHE A 331 -14.13 27.82 8.04
C PHE A 331 -13.01 26.93 7.48
N THR A 332 -11.76 27.35 7.66
CA THR A 332 -10.58 26.56 7.28
C THR A 332 -9.92 26.01 8.55
N PRO A 333 -9.94 24.69 8.78
CA PRO A 333 -9.30 24.12 9.97
C PRO A 333 -7.78 24.33 9.92
N THR A 334 -7.21 24.63 11.09
CA THR A 334 -5.77 24.94 11.23
C THR A 334 -4.89 23.77 10.85
N TYR A 335 -5.28 22.56 11.24
CA TYR A 335 -4.56 21.32 10.99
C TYR A 335 -5.49 20.30 10.34
N VAL A 336 -4.95 19.63 9.33
CA VAL A 336 -5.67 18.60 8.60
C VAL A 336 -4.80 17.38 8.37
N VAL A 337 -5.44 16.23 8.34
CA VAL A 337 -4.88 14.94 7.92
C VAL A 337 -5.51 14.56 6.59
N TYR A 338 -4.72 14.03 5.67
CA TYR A 338 -5.19 13.59 4.35
C TYR A 338 -4.84 12.11 4.11
N HIS A 339 -5.60 11.46 3.21
CA HIS A 339 -5.40 10.05 2.85
C HIS A 339 -4.39 9.86 1.72
N GLU A 340 -4.51 10.68 0.68
CA GLU A 340 -3.69 10.63 -0.53
C GLU A 340 -3.38 12.04 -1.01
N LEU A 341 -2.16 12.19 -1.52
CA LEU A 341 -1.68 13.43 -2.14
C LEU A 341 -1.44 13.15 -3.62
N ILE A 342 -2.17 13.85 -4.49
CA ILE A 342 -2.17 13.62 -5.94
C ILE A 342 -1.53 14.83 -6.63
N LEU A 343 -0.47 14.57 -7.40
CA LEU A 343 0.10 15.58 -8.30
C LEU A 343 -0.66 15.60 -9.63
N THR A 344 -1.24 16.76 -9.96
CA THR A 344 -1.79 17.05 -11.29
C THR A 344 -1.13 18.31 -11.85
N SER A 345 -1.83 19.44 -11.91
CA SER A 345 -1.24 20.76 -12.15
C SER A 345 -0.69 21.38 -10.86
N LYS A 346 -1.29 21.01 -9.73
CA LYS A 346 -0.87 21.34 -8.36
C LYS A 346 -0.98 20.09 -7.49
N GLU A 347 -0.36 20.12 -6.33
CA GLU A 347 -0.44 19.09 -5.30
C GLU A 347 -1.79 19.19 -4.57
N TYR A 348 -2.68 18.23 -4.82
CA TYR A 348 -4.00 18.19 -4.19
C TYR A 348 -4.09 17.09 -3.12
N MET A 349 -4.49 17.48 -1.92
CA MET A 349 -4.86 16.58 -0.84
C MET A 349 -6.27 16.06 -1.06
N THR A 350 -6.44 14.75 -0.96
CA THR A 350 -7.73 14.07 -1.11
C THR A 350 -8.11 13.33 0.17
N GLN A 351 -9.43 13.26 0.43
CA GLN A 351 -10.03 12.72 1.66
C GLN A 351 -9.40 13.35 2.91
N VAL A 352 -9.85 14.55 3.26
CA VAL A 352 -9.26 15.37 4.30
C VAL A 352 -10.12 15.37 5.57
N THR A 353 -9.49 15.35 6.73
CA THR A 353 -10.13 15.43 8.05
C THR A 353 -9.48 16.52 8.88
N ALA A 354 -10.29 17.40 9.48
CA ALA A 354 -9.82 18.37 10.45
C ALA A 354 -9.36 17.67 11.73
N VAL A 355 -8.21 18.06 12.28
CA VAL A 355 -7.63 17.44 13.48
C VAL A 355 -7.14 18.47 14.48
N ASP A 356 -7.09 18.09 15.76
CA ASP A 356 -6.47 18.89 16.81
C ASP A 356 -4.94 18.69 16.84
N ALA A 357 -4.20 19.76 17.13
CA ALA A 357 -2.76 19.74 17.34
C ALA A 357 -2.34 18.85 18.51
N TYR A 358 -3.15 18.77 19.58
CA TYR A 358 -2.83 17.93 20.73
C TYR A 358 -2.83 16.44 20.37
N TRP A 359 -3.77 16.00 19.52
CA TRP A 359 -3.80 14.61 19.04
C TRP A 359 -2.57 14.27 18.19
N LEU A 360 -2.10 15.22 17.38
CA LEU A 360 -0.87 15.07 16.61
C LEU A 360 0.36 14.91 17.50
N ALA A 361 0.47 15.72 18.55
CA ALA A 361 1.59 15.63 19.49
C ALA A 361 1.55 14.36 20.36
N GLU A 362 0.37 13.88 20.72
CA GLU A 362 0.20 12.63 21.48
C GLU A 362 0.57 11.40 20.63
N LEU A 363 0.00 11.29 19.43
CA LEU A 363 0.13 10.14 18.55
C LEU A 363 1.48 10.11 17.80
N GLY A 364 1.98 11.29 17.46
CA GLY A 364 3.23 11.50 16.74
C GLY A 364 4.28 12.19 17.59
N SER A 365 4.42 11.84 18.86
CA SER A 365 5.36 12.48 19.81
C SER A 365 6.82 12.51 19.34
N VAL A 366 7.21 11.58 18.47
CA VAL A 366 8.52 11.54 17.81
C VAL A 366 8.69 12.68 16.77
N PHE A 367 7.59 13.14 16.18
CA PHE A 367 7.56 14.10 15.07
C PHE A 367 7.06 15.48 15.47
N TYR A 368 6.11 15.54 16.40
CA TYR A 368 5.37 16.75 16.75
C TYR A 368 5.55 17.08 18.22
N SER A 369 5.79 18.36 18.49
CA SER A 369 5.69 18.92 19.83
C SER A 369 4.84 20.20 19.79
N VAL A 370 3.96 20.34 20.77
CA VAL A 370 3.17 21.57 20.92
C VAL A 370 4.06 22.63 21.56
N LYS A 371 4.22 23.76 20.89
CA LYS A 371 4.84 24.96 21.48
C LYS A 371 3.75 25.87 22.01
N GLU A 372 3.49 25.82 23.31
CA GLU A 372 2.61 26.78 23.98
C GLU A 372 3.37 28.08 24.28
N LYS A 373 2.77 29.25 23.99
CA LYS A 373 3.45 30.57 24.09
C LYS A 373 3.95 30.93 25.50
N ASN A 374 3.46 30.27 26.55
CA ASN A 374 3.80 30.56 27.95
C ASN A 374 4.26 29.32 28.76
N PHE A 375 4.55 28.19 28.12
CA PHE A 375 4.97 26.97 28.80
C PHE A 375 6.32 26.50 28.27
N ASP A 376 7.24 26.20 29.18
CA ASP A 376 8.61 25.79 28.85
C ASP A 376 8.61 24.33 28.32
N GLY A 377 8.17 24.16 27.06
CA GLY A 377 8.00 22.86 26.37
C GLY A 377 9.29 22.04 26.22
N SER A 378 10.43 22.57 26.67
CA SER A 378 11.71 21.87 26.82
C SER A 378 11.61 20.64 27.72
N GLY A 379 10.77 20.68 28.77
CA GLY A 379 10.61 19.59 29.73
C GLY A 379 9.94 18.34 29.16
N LEU A 380 8.79 18.49 28.47
CA LEU A 380 8.08 17.35 27.87
C LEU A 380 8.90 16.71 26.75
N ARG A 381 9.54 17.51 25.89
CA ARG A 381 10.39 17.01 24.81
C ARG A 381 11.59 16.23 25.35
N ARG A 382 12.27 16.75 26.39
CA ARG A 382 13.35 16.00 27.04
C ARG A 382 12.87 14.70 27.67
N LYS A 383 11.63 14.65 28.18
CA LYS A 383 11.05 13.44 28.75
C LYS A 383 10.72 12.40 27.66
N SER A 384 10.06 12.81 26.58
CA SER A 384 9.76 11.92 25.43
C SER A 384 11.03 11.42 24.75
N ASP A 385 12.01 12.30 24.53
CA ASP A 385 13.29 11.94 23.92
C ASP A 385 14.06 10.95 24.83
N ARG A 386 14.02 11.15 26.15
CA ARG A 386 14.65 10.23 27.12
C ARG A 386 13.94 8.88 27.18
N GLU A 387 12.61 8.84 27.13
CA GLU A 387 11.85 7.60 27.08
C GLU A 387 12.10 6.84 25.78
N PHE A 388 12.16 7.55 24.66
CA PHE A 388 12.48 7.00 23.34
C PHE A 388 13.90 6.41 23.30
N SER A 389 14.92 7.17 23.75
CA SER A 389 16.31 6.67 23.79
C SER A 389 16.46 5.44 24.70
N LYS A 390 15.83 5.44 25.88
CA LYS A 390 15.83 4.27 26.77
C LYS A 390 15.21 3.04 26.12
N ARG A 391 14.10 3.22 25.41
CA ARG A 391 13.42 2.13 24.71
C ARG A 391 14.28 1.59 23.57
N ALA A 392 14.92 2.46 22.78
CA ALA A 392 15.82 2.06 21.71
C ALA A 392 17.05 1.30 22.23
N GLU A 393 17.64 1.75 23.35
CA GLU A 393 18.74 1.05 24.02
C GLU A 393 18.33 -0.34 24.50
N LEU A 394 17.15 -0.45 25.13
CA LEU A 394 16.62 -1.73 25.61
C LEU A 394 16.33 -2.70 24.45
N GLU A 395 15.69 -2.23 23.38
CA GLU A 395 15.43 -3.02 22.18
C GLU A 395 16.74 -3.53 21.54
N THR A 396 17.76 -2.68 21.48
CA THR A 396 19.10 -3.06 20.96
C THR A 396 19.77 -4.11 21.84
N GLN A 397 19.67 -4.00 23.17
CA GLN A 397 20.23 -4.99 24.10
C GLN A 397 19.51 -6.34 23.98
N ILE A 398 18.18 -6.34 23.88
CA ILE A 398 17.38 -7.56 23.68
C ILE A 398 17.74 -8.22 22.34
N ALA A 399 17.92 -7.44 21.27
CA ALA A 399 18.33 -7.96 19.97
C ALA A 399 19.72 -8.61 20.03
N LYS A 400 20.71 -7.96 20.65
CA LYS A 400 22.05 -8.55 20.84
C LYS A 400 22.00 -9.85 21.63
N GLN A 401 21.22 -9.91 22.71
CA GLN A 401 21.04 -11.13 23.50
C GLN A 401 20.38 -12.26 22.67
N ARG A 402 19.41 -11.91 21.81
CA ARG A 402 18.78 -12.87 20.87
C ARG A 402 19.76 -13.38 19.81
N GLU A 403 20.62 -12.52 19.27
CA GLU A 403 21.64 -12.95 18.32
C GLU A 403 22.70 -13.84 18.98
N GLU A 404 23.15 -13.49 20.18
CA GLU A 404 24.10 -14.30 20.94
C GLU A 404 23.51 -15.67 21.31
N SER A 405 22.25 -15.72 21.75
CA SER A 405 21.57 -16.98 22.03
C SER A 405 21.37 -17.83 20.77
N ALA A 406 20.94 -17.24 19.67
CA ALA A 406 20.81 -17.94 18.39
C ALA A 406 22.17 -18.46 17.88
N ARG A 407 23.25 -17.70 18.02
CA ARG A 407 24.60 -18.17 17.70
C ARG A 407 25.02 -19.34 18.57
N LYS A 408 24.77 -19.28 19.89
CA LYS A 408 25.04 -20.37 20.82
C LYS A 408 24.21 -21.62 20.51
N GLU A 409 22.95 -21.47 20.09
CA GLU A 409 22.09 -22.58 19.68
C GLU A 409 22.60 -23.24 18.40
N VAL A 410 23.02 -22.46 17.39
CA VAL A 410 23.61 -22.98 16.16
C VAL A 410 24.94 -23.70 16.45
N GLU A 411 25.79 -23.11 17.30
CA GLU A 411 27.06 -23.72 17.70
C GLU A 411 26.85 -25.02 18.50
N ALA A 412 25.86 -25.04 19.41
CA ALA A 412 25.47 -26.24 20.15
C ALA A 412 24.90 -27.31 19.21
N ALA A 413 24.07 -26.95 18.22
CA ALA A 413 23.55 -27.88 17.23
C ALA A 413 24.67 -28.48 16.37
N LEU A 414 25.65 -27.66 15.96
CA LEU A 414 26.82 -28.12 15.20
C LEU A 414 27.72 -29.04 16.04
N ALA A 415 27.91 -28.73 17.33
CA ALA A 415 28.65 -29.57 18.29
C ALA A 415 27.95 -30.93 18.54
N THR A 416 26.63 -30.95 18.52
CA THR A 416 25.83 -32.18 18.67
C THR A 416 25.88 -33.07 17.41
N GLN A 417 25.94 -32.45 16.22
CA GLN A 417 26.13 -33.18 14.96
C GLN A 417 27.54 -33.75 14.81
N THR A 418 28.56 -33.03 15.27
CA THR A 418 29.96 -33.49 15.23
C THR A 418 30.25 -34.59 16.26
N SER A 419 29.56 -34.59 17.42
CA SER A 419 29.68 -35.65 18.43
C SER A 419 28.93 -36.95 18.08
N SER A 420 27.87 -36.88 17.28
CA SER A 420 27.11 -38.07 16.81
C SER A 420 27.74 -38.78 15.59
N GLY A 421 28.78 -38.20 14.98
CA GLY A 421 29.57 -38.81 13.90
C GLY A 421 30.64 -39.81 14.34
N ALA A 422 30.77 -40.10 15.64
CA ALA A 422 31.79 -41.02 16.15
C ALA A 422 31.32 -42.49 16.16
N SER A 423 31.71 -43.22 15.10
CA SER A 423 31.89 -44.68 15.05
C SER A 423 30.67 -45.57 15.40
N SER A 424 29.74 -45.75 14.46
CA SER A 424 29.00 -47.02 14.36
C SER A 424 29.83 -48.02 13.54
N LYS A 425 30.57 -48.89 14.25
CA LYS A 425 31.17 -50.09 13.63
C LYS A 425 30.03 -50.96 13.11
N MET A 426 29.81 -50.95 11.80
CA MET A 426 28.91 -51.86 11.11
C MET A 426 29.50 -53.27 11.20
N ILE A 427 28.97 -54.11 12.09
CA ILE A 427 29.33 -55.52 12.21
C ILE A 427 28.53 -56.29 11.15
N VAL A 428 29.23 -56.77 10.12
CA VAL A 428 28.66 -57.69 9.13
C VAL A 428 28.77 -59.11 9.69
N PRO A 429 27.67 -59.85 9.90
CA PRO A 429 27.72 -61.22 10.39
C PRO A 429 27.97 -62.19 9.23
N GLY A 430 29.12 -62.88 9.24
CA GLY A 430 29.31 -64.06 8.41
C GLY A 430 30.73 -64.32 7.96
N THR A 431 31.56 -64.97 8.80
CA THR A 431 32.47 -66.06 8.38
C THR A 431 33.13 -66.73 9.60
N PRO A 432 33.31 -68.07 9.62
CA PRO A 432 33.81 -68.78 10.79
C PRO A 432 35.33 -68.60 10.97
N ARG A 433 35.76 -68.47 12.22
CA ARG A 433 37.17 -68.51 12.63
C ARG A 433 37.77 -69.91 12.40
N HIS A 434 38.87 -69.99 11.65
CA HIS A 434 39.84 -71.09 11.76
C HIS A 434 41.09 -70.63 12.54
N PRO A 435 41.68 -71.47 13.41
CA PRO A 435 42.87 -71.12 14.17
C PRO A 435 44.14 -71.58 13.44
N GLY A 436 45.15 -70.70 13.39
CA GLY A 436 46.55 -71.09 13.14
C GLY A 436 47.16 -70.54 11.86
N GLY A 437 48.33 -69.91 11.99
CA GLY A 437 49.25 -69.64 10.88
C GLY A 437 49.86 -68.24 10.88
N ARG A 438 51.05 -68.08 11.48
CA ARG A 438 51.98 -66.96 11.22
C ARG A 438 52.69 -67.23 9.88
N VAL A 439 52.49 -66.41 8.83
CA VAL A 439 53.39 -66.28 7.66
C VAL A 439 53.10 -64.91 6.98
N SER A 440 53.89 -63.87 7.22
CA SER A 440 54.99 -63.32 6.40
C SER A 440 54.60 -62.48 5.16
N GLN A 441 55.15 -61.26 5.14
CA GLN A 441 55.59 -60.44 3.99
C GLN A 441 54.61 -60.10 2.85
N THR A 442 54.39 -58.79 2.72
CA THR A 442 53.90 -58.08 1.54
C THR A 442 54.91 -58.15 0.38
N PRO A 443 54.51 -58.50 -0.86
CA PRO A 443 55.30 -58.20 -2.04
C PRO A 443 54.93 -56.81 -2.59
N ARG A 444 55.95 -55.96 -2.73
CA ARG A 444 55.95 -54.73 -3.54
C ARG A 444 55.55 -55.04 -4.98
N ARG A 445 54.63 -54.28 -5.56
CA ARG A 445 54.41 -54.26 -7.01
C ARG A 445 55.18 -53.09 -7.63
N ARG A 446 56.09 -53.43 -8.53
CA ARG A 446 56.94 -52.56 -9.37
C ARG A 446 56.12 -51.81 -10.43
N ALA A 447 56.70 -50.70 -10.85
CA ALA A 447 56.34 -49.86 -11.98
C ALA A 447 56.53 -50.54 -13.35
N GLY A 448 55.79 -50.02 -14.35
CA GLY A 448 56.08 -50.05 -15.78
C GLY A 448 55.52 -51.24 -16.56
N ILE A 449 54.66 -50.98 -17.56
CA ILE A 449 55.05 -50.66 -18.95
C ILE A 449 54.14 -49.54 -19.43
#